data_AF-A0A5B8W0T6-F1
#
_entry.id   AF-A0A5B8W0T6-F1
#
_cell.length_a   1.000
_cell.length_b   1.000
_cell.length_c   1.000
_cell.angle_alpha   90.00
_cell.angle_beta   90.00
_cell.angle_gamma   90.00
#
_symmetry.space_group_name_H-M   'P 1'
#
loop_
_entity.id
_entity.type
_entity.pdbx_description
1 polymer ?
#
loop_
_entity_poly.entity_id
_entity_poly.type
_entity_poly.pdbx_seq_one_letter_code
_entity_poly.pdbx_strand_id
1 'polypeptide(L)'
;MAQTVLHKAETRGHANHGWLNSYHSFSFGSYYNPERMNFGALRVLNDDTVDAGMGFGKHPHDNMEIISIPLEGNLEHEDSMNNVAVIKNGDIQAMSAGTGIYHSEYNQDPDKRVKFLQIWIYPNQRNVEPRYDQLTLNLDDRHNKLQQVLSPNPDDTGVWIHQDAWFNLGKFDAGVSTDYTIHKPGNGVYAFVLSGEVQIDGQAVGTRDALGIWDTEGFTITASTDAEFLLMEVPMSF
;
A
#
# COMPACT_ATOMS: atom_id res chain seq x y z
N MET A 1 6.94 23.01 -11.99
CA MET A 1 7.82 21.83 -12.13
C MET A 1 7.38 20.86 -11.06
N ALA A 2 7.26 19.58 -11.40
CA ALA A 2 6.90 18.55 -10.43
C ALA A 2 7.88 18.60 -9.24
N GLN A 3 7.36 18.42 -8.04
CA GLN A 3 8.17 18.21 -6.84
C GLN A 3 8.36 16.71 -6.62
N THR A 4 9.52 16.31 -6.11
CA THR A 4 9.83 14.90 -5.86
C THR A 4 10.55 14.67 -4.55
N VAL A 5 10.38 13.48 -3.97
CA VAL A 5 11.16 12.99 -2.82
C VAL A 5 11.46 11.50 -2.99
N LEU A 6 12.75 11.15 -2.98
CA LEU A 6 13.21 9.76 -3.10
C LEU A 6 13.46 9.15 -1.72
N HIS A 7 12.77 8.06 -1.41
CA HIS A 7 12.98 7.26 -0.22
C HIS A 7 13.63 5.93 -0.59
N LYS A 8 14.93 5.82 -0.31
CA LYS A 8 15.70 4.61 -0.56
C LYS A 8 15.37 3.47 0.40
N ALA A 9 15.35 2.23 -0.09
CA ALA A 9 14.98 1.04 0.67
C ALA A 9 15.77 0.89 1.97
N GLU A 10 17.08 1.16 1.93
CA GLU A 10 18.02 1.06 3.06
C GLU A 10 17.83 2.14 4.12
N THR A 11 17.05 3.18 3.83
CA THR A 11 16.78 4.29 4.75
C THR A 11 15.47 4.14 5.51
N ARG A 12 14.73 3.04 5.28
CA ARG A 12 13.48 2.74 6.00
C ARG A 12 13.77 2.43 7.46
N GLY A 13 12.80 2.73 8.33
CA GLY A 13 12.82 2.21 9.69
C GLY A 13 12.81 0.69 9.66
N HIS A 14 13.46 0.04 10.63
CA HIS A 14 13.52 -1.41 10.70
C HIS A 14 13.23 -1.87 12.11
N ALA A 15 12.28 -2.79 12.25
CA ALA A 15 11.94 -3.44 13.50
C ALA A 15 11.93 -4.95 13.30
N ASN A 16 12.64 -5.66 14.18
CA ASN A 16 12.64 -7.12 14.20
C ASN A 16 12.31 -7.60 15.62
N HIS A 17 11.17 -8.28 15.75
CA HIS A 17 10.64 -8.80 17.00
C HIS A 17 10.77 -10.34 17.11
N GLY A 18 11.68 -10.93 16.34
CA GLY A 18 11.80 -12.38 16.18
C GLY A 18 10.78 -12.92 15.17
N TRP A 19 9.49 -12.86 15.52
CA TRP A 19 8.39 -13.37 14.69
C TRP A 19 7.92 -12.40 13.58
N LEU A 20 8.21 -11.12 13.75
CA LEU A 20 7.89 -10.03 12.81
C LEU A 20 9.18 -9.34 12.39
N ASN A 21 9.40 -9.23 11.09
CA ASN A 21 10.44 -8.41 10.48
C ASN A 21 9.76 -7.35 9.60
N SER A 22 9.82 -6.09 10.02
CA SER A 22 9.06 -4.98 9.44
C SER A 22 9.97 -3.85 8.99
N TYR A 23 9.73 -3.34 7.77
CA TYR A 23 10.37 -2.14 7.26
C TYR A 23 9.34 -1.01 7.10
N HIS A 24 9.60 0.14 7.73
CA HIS A 24 8.70 1.29 7.79
C HIS A 24 9.14 2.40 6.85
N SER A 25 8.31 2.75 5.87
CA SER A 25 8.56 3.92 5.02
C SER A 25 8.35 5.24 5.76
N PHE A 26 7.45 5.25 6.75
CA PHE A 26 7.12 6.40 7.58
C PHE A 26 7.25 6.05 9.07
N SER A 27 7.29 7.06 9.93
CA SER A 27 7.37 6.94 11.39
C SER A 27 6.26 6.06 11.95
N PHE A 28 6.60 4.95 12.58
CA PHE A 28 5.65 3.95 13.06
C PHE A 28 6.22 3.20 14.27
N GLY A 29 5.35 2.87 15.24
CA GLY A 29 5.78 2.20 16.47
C GLY A 29 6.86 2.99 17.20
N SER A 30 8.01 2.35 17.45
CA SER A 30 9.19 2.97 18.07
C SER A 30 10.11 3.70 17.07
N TYR A 31 9.91 3.51 15.76
CA TYR A 31 10.67 4.22 14.74
C TYR A 31 10.10 5.63 14.54
N TYR A 32 10.96 6.64 14.70
CA TYR A 32 10.61 8.04 14.53
C TYR A 32 11.62 8.75 13.63
N ASN A 33 11.10 9.36 12.56
CA ASN A 33 11.80 10.27 11.68
C ASN A 33 10.85 11.45 11.35
N PRO A 34 11.13 12.67 11.84
CA PRO A 34 10.25 13.82 11.66
C PRO A 34 10.08 14.23 10.19
N GLU A 35 11.00 13.85 9.30
CA GLU A 35 10.91 14.12 7.86
C GLU A 35 10.07 13.07 7.11
N ARG A 36 9.73 11.96 7.78
CA ARG A 36 8.95 10.85 7.21
C ARG A 36 7.75 10.53 8.08
N MET A 37 6.93 11.54 8.40
CA MET A 37 5.70 11.31 9.15
C MET A 37 4.58 10.72 8.29
N ASN A 38 4.50 11.15 7.03
CA ASN A 38 3.50 10.76 6.04
C ASN A 38 3.90 11.32 4.66
N PHE A 39 3.23 10.90 3.60
CA PHE A 39 3.23 11.54 2.28
C PHE A 39 1.79 11.87 1.90
N GLY A 40 1.39 13.15 1.92
CA GLY A 40 -0.03 13.49 1.83
C GLY A 40 -0.84 12.69 2.85
N ALA A 41 -2.00 12.15 2.46
CA ALA A 41 -2.83 11.31 3.32
C ALA A 41 -2.25 9.91 3.62
N LEU A 42 -1.16 9.48 2.96
CA LEU A 42 -0.49 8.21 3.22
C LEU A 42 0.32 8.26 4.51
N ARG A 43 -0.20 7.63 5.55
CA ARG A 43 0.36 7.68 6.91
C ARG A 43 1.31 6.53 7.22
N VAL A 44 0.97 5.31 6.78
CA VAL A 44 1.79 4.11 7.03
C VAL A 44 1.96 3.36 5.73
N LEU A 45 3.18 2.88 5.49
CA LEU A 45 3.51 1.87 4.50
C LEU A 45 4.58 0.98 5.14
N ASN A 46 4.14 -0.16 5.65
CA ASN A 46 5.00 -1.18 6.21
C ASN A 46 5.14 -2.34 5.22
N ASP A 47 6.34 -2.89 5.13
CA ASP A 47 6.70 -4.08 4.36
C ASP A 47 7.04 -5.17 5.38
N ASP A 48 6.04 -5.99 5.67
CA ASP A 48 6.02 -6.90 6.81
C ASP A 48 6.28 -8.34 6.37
N THR A 49 7.11 -9.04 7.13
CA THR A 49 7.29 -10.48 7.05
C THR A 49 6.95 -11.09 8.41
N VAL A 50 6.00 -12.01 8.44
CA VAL A 50 5.50 -12.67 9.65
C VAL A 50 5.74 -14.17 9.57
N ASP A 51 6.34 -14.74 10.62
CA ASP A 51 6.63 -16.17 10.72
C ASP A 51 5.36 -17.04 10.78
N ALA A 52 5.50 -18.33 10.50
CA ALA A 52 4.41 -19.30 10.47
C ALA A 52 3.61 -19.33 11.79
N GLY A 53 2.27 -19.27 11.70
CA GLY A 53 1.36 -19.29 12.85
C GLY A 53 1.47 -18.10 13.81
N MET A 54 2.26 -17.08 13.47
CA MET A 54 2.42 -15.86 14.27
C MET A 54 1.58 -14.72 13.68
N GLY A 55 1.40 -13.64 14.43
CA GLY A 55 0.55 -12.54 13.98
C GLY A 55 0.36 -11.44 15.01
N PHE A 56 -0.39 -10.44 14.58
CA PHE A 56 -0.82 -9.32 15.37
C PHE A 56 -2.09 -9.71 16.13
N GLY A 57 -1.97 -9.82 17.45
CA GLY A 57 -3.13 -10.06 18.31
C GLY A 57 -4.14 -8.91 18.26
N LYS A 58 -5.31 -9.13 18.86
CA LYS A 58 -6.44 -8.19 18.81
C LYS A 58 -6.04 -6.78 19.30
N HIS A 59 -6.17 -5.78 18.43
CA HIS A 59 -5.84 -4.39 18.72
C HIS A 59 -6.85 -3.42 18.06
N PRO A 60 -7.04 -2.22 18.64
CA PRO A 60 -8.00 -1.25 18.12
C PRO A 60 -7.41 -0.38 17.01
N HIS A 61 -8.28 0.06 16.10
CA HIS A 61 -8.09 1.18 15.19
C HIS A 61 -9.29 2.12 15.25
N ASP A 62 -9.06 3.40 14.96
CA ASP A 62 -10.07 4.45 14.92
C ASP A 62 -9.77 5.40 13.76
N ASN A 63 -10.80 5.78 12.99
CA ASN A 63 -10.70 6.80 11.94
C ASN A 63 -9.49 6.63 10.99
N MET A 64 -9.29 5.42 10.48
CA MET A 64 -8.21 5.06 9.55
C MET A 64 -8.73 4.11 8.46
N GLU A 65 -8.29 4.32 7.22
CA GLU A 65 -8.46 3.33 6.15
C GLU A 65 -7.21 2.45 6.14
N ILE A 66 -7.40 1.14 6.30
CA ILE A 66 -6.33 0.14 6.45
C ILE A 66 -6.41 -0.80 5.26
N ILE A 67 -5.31 -0.92 4.52
CA ILE A 67 -5.22 -1.70 3.30
C ILE A 67 -4.11 -2.74 3.47
N SER A 68 -4.43 -4.00 3.17
CA SER A 68 -3.50 -5.12 3.18
C SER A 68 -3.33 -5.67 1.76
N ILE A 69 -2.09 -5.77 1.29
CA ILE A 69 -1.73 -6.36 0.00
C ILE A 69 -0.71 -7.49 0.23
N PRO A 70 -1.13 -8.76 0.20
CA PRO A 70 -0.21 -9.89 0.33
C PRO A 70 0.71 -10.04 -0.89
N LEU A 71 1.98 -10.25 -0.60
CA LEU A 71 3.05 -10.49 -1.58
C LEU A 71 3.46 -11.98 -1.61
N GLU A 72 3.34 -12.67 -0.49
CA GLU A 72 3.65 -14.11 -0.34
C GLU A 72 2.84 -14.67 0.83
N GLY A 73 2.39 -15.93 0.74
CA GLY A 73 1.66 -16.60 1.82
C GLY A 73 0.21 -16.12 2.00
N ASN A 74 -0.41 -16.53 3.11
CA ASN A 74 -1.81 -16.27 3.43
C ASN A 74 -1.95 -15.51 4.76
N LEU A 75 -2.64 -14.37 4.74
CA LEU A 75 -2.93 -13.57 5.94
C LEU A 75 -4.39 -13.78 6.34
N GLU A 76 -4.62 -14.35 7.52
CA GLU A 76 -5.95 -14.45 8.12
C GLU A 76 -6.28 -13.16 8.87
N HIS A 77 -7.46 -12.60 8.64
CA HIS A 77 -8.01 -11.43 9.29
C HIS A 77 -9.25 -11.82 10.09
N GLU A 78 -9.35 -11.33 11.33
CA GLU A 78 -10.55 -11.41 12.16
C GLU A 78 -10.85 -10.02 12.76
N ASP A 79 -12.11 -9.59 12.76
CA ASP A 79 -12.52 -8.31 13.36
C ASP A 79 -13.76 -8.38 14.26
N SER A 80 -14.02 -7.29 14.98
CA SER A 80 -15.16 -7.14 15.88
C SER A 80 -16.52 -7.04 15.19
N MET A 81 -16.58 -6.97 13.86
CA MET A 81 -17.82 -7.11 13.09
C MET A 81 -18.14 -8.58 12.77
N ASN A 82 -17.29 -9.51 13.24
CA ASN A 82 -17.32 -10.95 12.98
C ASN A 82 -16.91 -11.32 11.55
N ASN A 83 -16.19 -10.46 10.83
CA ASN A 83 -15.57 -10.90 9.59
C ASN A 83 -14.40 -11.82 9.92
N VAL A 84 -14.30 -12.93 9.21
CA VAL A 84 -13.15 -13.83 9.20
C VAL A 84 -12.82 -14.11 7.75
N ALA A 85 -11.62 -13.74 7.33
CA ALA A 85 -11.21 -13.83 5.93
C ALA A 85 -9.75 -14.22 5.78
N VAL A 86 -9.42 -14.86 4.67
CA VAL A 86 -8.04 -15.17 4.29
C VAL A 86 -7.70 -14.33 3.07
N ILE A 87 -6.72 -13.46 3.23
CA ILE A 87 -6.22 -12.55 2.22
C ILE A 87 -4.98 -13.19 1.61
N LYS A 88 -5.05 -13.54 0.33
CA LYS A 88 -4.02 -14.31 -0.39
C LYS A 88 -3.24 -13.41 -1.35
N ASN A 89 -2.11 -13.89 -1.86
CA ASN A 89 -1.46 -13.23 -2.99
C ASN A 89 -2.45 -13.14 -4.18
N GLY A 90 -2.60 -11.92 -4.70
CA GLY A 90 -3.58 -11.58 -5.72
C GLY A 90 -4.82 -10.89 -5.16
N ASP A 91 -5.03 -10.91 -3.84
CA ASP A 91 -6.09 -10.14 -3.22
C ASP A 91 -5.64 -8.72 -2.87
N ILE A 92 -6.62 -7.82 -2.80
CA ILE A 92 -6.52 -6.57 -2.07
C ILE A 92 -7.64 -6.52 -1.04
N GLN A 93 -7.30 -6.11 0.18
CA GLN A 93 -8.25 -5.94 1.26
C GLN A 93 -8.22 -4.48 1.72
N ALA A 94 -9.40 -3.92 2.02
CA ALA A 94 -9.55 -2.61 2.65
C ALA A 94 -10.52 -2.70 3.84
N MET A 95 -10.20 -1.99 4.92
CA MET A 95 -11.04 -1.84 6.09
C MET A 95 -11.09 -0.37 6.48
N SER A 96 -12.29 0.18 6.62
CA SER A 96 -12.48 1.49 7.23
C SER A 96 -12.74 1.30 8.71
N ALA A 97 -11.88 1.83 9.58
CA ALA A 97 -12.04 1.71 11.02
C ALA A 97 -13.23 2.53 11.56
N GLY A 98 -13.57 3.64 10.90
CA GLY A 98 -14.77 4.42 11.20
C GLY A 98 -14.86 4.87 12.66
N THR A 99 -15.99 4.58 13.31
CA THR A 99 -16.24 4.81 14.75
C THR A 99 -15.38 3.96 15.70
N GLY A 100 -14.58 3.04 15.16
CA GLY A 100 -13.69 2.16 15.91
C GLY A 100 -13.91 0.69 15.56
N ILE A 101 -12.81 -0.05 15.41
CA ILE A 101 -12.82 -1.50 15.16
C ILE A 101 -11.69 -2.16 15.94
N TYR A 102 -11.90 -3.38 16.42
CA TYR A 102 -10.82 -4.25 16.89
C TYR A 102 -10.58 -5.33 15.86
N HIS A 103 -9.33 -5.60 15.54
CA HIS A 103 -8.98 -6.67 14.60
C HIS A 103 -7.69 -7.38 14.99
N SER A 104 -7.46 -8.53 14.39
CA SER A 104 -6.23 -9.31 14.48
C SER A 104 -5.89 -9.89 13.12
N GLU A 105 -4.58 -10.03 12.87
CA GLU A 105 -4.06 -10.54 11.60
C GLU A 105 -2.99 -11.60 11.88
N TYR A 106 -3.21 -12.82 11.40
CA TYR A 106 -2.31 -13.96 11.64
C TYR A 106 -1.86 -14.59 10.34
N ASN A 107 -0.62 -15.08 10.32
CA ASN A 107 -0.16 -15.95 9.26
C ASN A 107 -0.88 -17.31 9.37
N GLN A 108 -1.74 -17.60 8.38
CA GLN A 108 -2.51 -18.84 8.37
C GLN A 108 -1.64 -20.06 8.02
N ASP A 109 -0.51 -19.86 7.35
CA ASP A 109 0.33 -20.95 6.89
C ASP A 109 1.13 -21.57 8.06
N PRO A 110 1.11 -22.90 8.24
CA PRO A 110 1.75 -23.57 9.38
C PRO A 110 3.28 -23.76 9.20
N ASP A 111 3.79 -23.63 7.98
CA ASP A 111 5.16 -23.96 7.61
C ASP A 111 5.86 -22.89 6.77
N LYS A 112 5.17 -21.79 6.45
CA LYS A 112 5.68 -20.72 5.59
C LYS A 112 5.45 -19.35 6.22
N ARG A 113 6.29 -18.40 5.83
CA ARG A 113 6.13 -16.98 6.18
C ARG A 113 5.10 -16.33 5.26
N VAL A 114 4.38 -15.34 5.78
CA VAL A 114 3.59 -14.40 4.98
C VAL A 114 4.37 -13.10 4.83
N LYS A 115 4.30 -12.50 3.64
CA LYS A 115 4.81 -11.16 3.37
C LYS A 115 3.70 -10.30 2.81
N PHE A 116 3.55 -9.09 3.30
CA PHE A 116 2.49 -8.20 2.85
C PHE A 116 2.85 -6.74 3.07
N LEU A 117 2.17 -5.86 2.33
CA LEU A 117 2.19 -4.43 2.61
C LEU A 117 1.02 -4.08 3.51
N GLN A 118 1.30 -3.40 4.61
CA GLN A 118 0.29 -2.76 5.44
C GLN A 118 0.32 -1.26 5.20
N ILE A 119 -0.79 -0.73 4.69
CA ILE A 119 -0.91 0.65 4.21
C ILE A 119 -2.04 1.33 4.96
N TRP A 120 -1.76 2.50 5.56
CA TRP A 120 -2.78 3.29 6.25
C TRP A 120 -2.95 4.65 5.60
N ILE A 121 -4.19 5.02 5.34
CA ILE A 121 -4.59 6.27 4.72
C ILE A 121 -5.52 7.02 5.68
N TYR A 122 -5.20 8.29 5.94
CA TYR A 122 -6.12 9.15 6.66
C TYR A 122 -7.42 9.33 5.85
N PRO A 123 -8.60 9.05 6.41
CA PRO A 123 -9.85 9.25 5.70
C PRO A 123 -10.20 10.75 5.63
N ASN A 124 -10.93 11.14 4.58
CA ASN A 124 -11.54 12.46 4.46
C ASN A 124 -12.87 12.58 5.23
N GLN A 125 -13.39 11.47 5.75
CA GLN A 125 -14.60 11.40 6.55
C GLN A 125 -14.32 10.66 7.85
N ARG A 126 -14.70 11.28 8.97
CA ARG A 126 -14.52 10.69 10.30
C ARG A 126 -15.82 10.11 10.83
N ASN A 127 -15.72 9.10 11.68
CA ASN A 127 -16.82 8.42 12.37
C ASN A 127 -17.84 7.82 11.40
N VAL A 128 -17.38 7.37 10.23
CA VAL A 128 -18.17 6.53 9.32
C VAL A 128 -18.46 5.17 9.97
N GLU A 129 -19.44 4.44 9.44
CA GLU A 129 -19.68 3.06 9.86
C GLU A 129 -18.47 2.19 9.51
N PRO A 130 -17.93 1.39 10.44
CA PRO A 130 -16.84 0.47 10.13
C PRO A 130 -17.24 -0.48 9.01
N ARG A 131 -16.33 -0.76 8.09
CA ARG A 131 -16.58 -1.67 6.96
C ARG A 131 -15.35 -2.48 6.61
N TYR A 132 -15.60 -3.60 5.95
CA TYR A 132 -14.59 -4.50 5.42
C TYR A 132 -14.92 -4.79 3.95
N ASP A 133 -13.89 -4.83 3.12
CA ASP A 133 -13.98 -5.18 1.70
C ASP A 133 -12.73 -5.96 1.26
N GLN A 134 -12.91 -6.93 0.36
CA GLN A 134 -11.84 -7.74 -0.19
C GLN A 134 -12.18 -8.12 -1.63
N LEU A 135 -11.19 -7.99 -2.52
CA LEU A 135 -11.32 -8.35 -3.92
C LEU A 135 -10.12 -9.20 -4.37
N THR A 136 -10.40 -10.31 -5.05
CA THR A 136 -9.38 -11.08 -5.77
C THR A 136 -9.14 -10.48 -7.15
N LEU A 137 -7.89 -10.11 -7.43
CA LEU A 137 -7.46 -9.51 -8.68
C LEU A 137 -6.99 -10.59 -9.65
N ASN A 138 -7.30 -10.42 -10.93
CA ASN A 138 -6.64 -11.17 -11.98
C ASN A 138 -5.23 -10.59 -12.20
N LEU A 139 -4.19 -11.40 -11.99
CA LEU A 139 -2.80 -10.96 -12.11
C LEU A 139 -2.39 -10.68 -13.57
N ASP A 140 -3.03 -11.31 -14.55
CA ASP A 140 -2.74 -11.02 -15.96
C ASP A 140 -3.22 -9.61 -16.35
N ASP A 141 -4.14 -9.03 -15.55
CA ASP A 141 -4.64 -7.67 -15.78
C ASP A 141 -3.69 -6.55 -15.38
N ARG A 142 -2.47 -6.86 -14.95
CA ARG A 142 -1.42 -5.84 -14.73
C ARG A 142 -0.17 -6.04 -15.56
N HIS A 143 -0.16 -6.98 -16.53
CA HIS A 143 0.98 -7.16 -17.42
C HIS A 143 1.06 -6.01 -18.43
N ASN A 144 2.15 -5.24 -18.38
CA ASN A 144 2.43 -4.06 -19.21
C ASN A 144 1.28 -3.02 -19.22
N LYS A 145 0.45 -3.01 -18.18
CA LYS A 145 -0.65 -2.07 -17.97
C LYS A 145 -0.85 -1.84 -16.48
N LEU A 146 -1.38 -0.67 -16.13
CA LEU A 146 -1.75 -0.37 -14.75
C LEU A 146 -3.13 -0.96 -14.45
N GLN A 147 -3.21 -1.76 -13.38
CA GLN A 147 -4.46 -2.27 -12.83
C GLN A 147 -4.86 -1.41 -11.64
N GLN A 148 -5.98 -0.70 -11.73
CA GLN A 148 -6.57 -0.05 -10.56
C GLN A 148 -7.06 -1.11 -9.58
N VAL A 149 -6.69 -0.95 -8.31
CA VAL A 149 -7.03 -1.89 -7.24
C VAL A 149 -7.76 -1.22 -6.09
N LEU A 150 -7.67 0.11 -5.99
CA LEU A 150 -8.38 0.91 -4.99
C LEU A 150 -8.80 2.26 -5.55
N SER A 151 -9.97 2.75 -5.15
CA SER A 151 -10.52 4.06 -5.55
C SER A 151 -11.31 4.74 -4.41
N PRO A 152 -11.76 6.00 -4.57
CA PRO A 152 -12.69 6.65 -3.63
C PRO A 152 -14.16 6.26 -3.82
N ASN A 153 -14.49 5.48 -4.85
CA ASN A 153 -15.87 5.27 -5.30
C ASN A 153 -16.26 3.78 -5.24
N PRO A 154 -17.34 3.41 -4.52
CA PRO A 154 -17.82 2.03 -4.47
C PRO A 154 -18.25 1.44 -5.82
N ASP A 155 -18.56 2.28 -6.81
CA ASP A 155 -18.98 1.84 -8.14
C ASP A 155 -17.83 1.75 -9.17
N ASP A 156 -16.58 1.98 -8.73
CA ASP A 156 -15.38 1.93 -9.58
C ASP A 156 -14.58 0.63 -9.35
N THR A 157 -13.55 0.38 -10.16
CA THR A 157 -12.74 -0.83 -10.10
C THR A 157 -11.90 -0.89 -8.83
N GLY A 158 -11.85 -2.07 -8.21
CA GLY A 158 -11.08 -2.31 -7.00
C GLY A 158 -11.93 -2.28 -5.73
N VAL A 159 -11.27 -2.34 -4.58
CA VAL A 159 -11.90 -1.96 -3.31
C VAL A 159 -12.03 -0.44 -3.23
N TRP A 160 -12.93 0.09 -2.43
CA TRP A 160 -13.03 1.54 -2.24
C TRP A 160 -12.59 1.95 -0.83
N ILE A 161 -12.31 3.23 -0.59
CA ILE A 161 -12.04 3.83 0.74
C ILE A 161 -12.63 5.24 0.89
N HIS A 162 -12.75 5.73 2.13
CA HIS A 162 -13.17 7.11 2.41
C HIS A 162 -12.02 8.13 2.27
N GLN A 163 -11.36 8.17 1.13
CA GLN A 163 -10.36 9.19 0.79
C GLN A 163 -10.26 9.31 -0.73
N ASP A 164 -9.98 10.51 -1.25
CA ASP A 164 -9.72 10.80 -2.67
C ASP A 164 -8.38 10.19 -3.15
N ALA A 165 -8.27 8.86 -3.08
CA ALA A 165 -7.05 8.11 -3.34
C ALA A 165 -7.30 7.00 -4.36
N TRP A 166 -6.29 6.73 -5.18
CA TRP A 166 -6.31 5.70 -6.22
C TRP A 166 -5.04 4.88 -6.16
N PHE A 167 -5.16 3.55 -6.04
CA PHE A 167 -4.00 2.68 -6.10
C PHE A 167 -3.98 1.88 -7.39
N ASN A 168 -2.79 1.77 -7.98
CA ASN A 168 -2.56 0.99 -9.20
C ASN A 168 -1.37 0.05 -9.02
N LEU A 169 -1.55 -1.22 -9.37
CA LEU A 169 -0.47 -2.20 -9.46
C LEU A 169 -0.08 -2.40 -10.93
N GLY A 170 1.22 -2.46 -11.19
CA GLY A 170 1.76 -2.70 -12.53
C GLY A 170 2.86 -3.75 -12.49
N LYS A 171 2.87 -4.65 -13.48
CA LYS A 171 3.97 -5.57 -13.75
C LYS A 171 4.44 -5.40 -15.19
N PHE A 172 5.60 -4.82 -15.36
CA PHE A 172 6.12 -4.38 -16.65
C PHE A 172 7.37 -5.17 -17.04
N ASP A 173 7.45 -5.56 -18.30
CA ASP A 173 8.65 -6.13 -18.88
C ASP A 173 9.70 -5.02 -19.10
N ALA A 174 10.98 -5.38 -19.10
CA ALA A 174 12.07 -4.44 -19.34
C ALA A 174 11.88 -3.64 -20.65
N GLY A 175 12.05 -2.32 -20.56
CA GLY A 175 11.94 -1.37 -21.67
C GLY A 175 10.52 -0.88 -21.97
N VAL A 176 9.50 -1.42 -21.30
CA VAL A 176 8.12 -0.96 -21.48
C VAL A 176 7.86 0.29 -20.64
N SER A 177 7.15 1.26 -21.23
CA SER A 177 6.77 2.51 -20.60
C SER A 177 5.25 2.64 -20.47
N THR A 178 4.81 3.40 -19.46
CA THR A 178 3.42 3.80 -19.29
C THR A 178 3.35 5.22 -18.74
N ASP A 179 2.31 5.96 -19.12
CA ASP A 179 2.03 7.28 -18.58
C ASP A 179 0.99 7.17 -17.46
N TYR A 180 1.24 7.87 -16.36
CA TYR A 180 0.27 8.03 -15.28
C TYR A 180 -0.27 9.46 -15.29
N THR A 181 -1.60 9.60 -15.37
CA THR A 181 -2.28 10.89 -15.21
C THR A 181 -2.87 10.96 -13.82
N ILE A 182 -2.63 12.06 -13.11
CA ILE A 182 -3.19 12.29 -11.77
C ILE A 182 -4.71 12.37 -11.88
N HIS A 183 -5.42 11.58 -11.07
CA HIS A 183 -6.88 11.51 -11.09
C HIS A 183 -7.52 12.79 -10.55
N LYS A 184 -6.93 13.39 -9.51
CA LYS A 184 -7.44 14.61 -8.88
C LYS A 184 -6.36 15.68 -8.69
N PRO A 185 -6.53 16.91 -9.21
CA PRO A 185 -5.60 18.01 -8.95
C PRO A 185 -5.39 18.25 -7.44
N GLY A 186 -4.13 18.43 -7.05
CA GLY A 186 -3.73 18.54 -5.63
C GLY A 186 -3.35 17.20 -4.99
N ASN A 187 -3.53 16.08 -5.69
CA ASN A 187 -2.95 14.81 -5.30
C ASN A 187 -1.47 14.71 -5.68
N GLY A 188 -0.78 13.81 -4.99
CA GLY A 188 0.54 13.32 -5.34
C GLY A 188 0.55 11.81 -5.38
N VAL A 189 1.54 11.22 -6.03
CA VAL A 189 1.72 9.77 -6.12
C VAL A 189 2.96 9.37 -5.35
N TYR A 190 2.80 8.37 -4.48
CA TYR A 190 3.92 7.65 -3.88
C TYR A 190 4.11 6.33 -4.63
N ALA A 191 5.09 6.29 -5.54
CA ALA A 191 5.42 5.13 -6.35
C ALA A 191 6.40 4.22 -5.60
N PHE A 192 5.95 3.06 -5.16
CA PHE A 192 6.75 2.07 -4.42
C PHE A 192 7.08 0.87 -5.30
N VAL A 193 8.36 0.59 -5.53
CA VAL A 193 8.79 -0.51 -6.39
C VAL A 193 8.81 -1.79 -5.59
N LEU A 194 8.01 -2.78 -5.99
CA LEU A 194 7.95 -4.08 -5.33
C LEU A 194 9.14 -4.95 -5.69
N SER A 195 9.53 -4.95 -6.96
CA SER A 195 10.70 -5.65 -7.50
C SER A 195 11.17 -5.02 -8.80
N GLY A 196 12.44 -5.25 -9.17
CA GLY A 196 13.05 -4.67 -10.36
C GLY A 196 13.51 -3.23 -10.17
N GLU A 197 13.67 -2.52 -11.27
CA GLU A 197 14.05 -1.11 -11.36
C GLU A 197 13.21 -0.38 -12.40
N VAL A 198 12.75 0.82 -12.07
CA VAL A 198 12.04 1.72 -12.98
C VAL A 198 12.72 3.10 -13.02
N GLN A 199 12.48 3.83 -14.10
CA GLN A 199 12.77 5.26 -14.23
C GLN A 199 11.45 6.01 -14.21
N ILE A 200 11.32 7.00 -13.33
CA ILE A 200 10.13 7.88 -13.29
C ILE A 200 10.58 9.30 -13.59
N ASP A 201 10.17 9.83 -14.75
CA ASP A 201 10.68 11.10 -15.30
C ASP A 201 12.23 11.21 -15.26
N GLY A 202 12.92 10.09 -15.49
CA GLY A 202 14.39 9.99 -15.48
C GLY A 202 15.04 9.81 -14.11
N GLN A 203 14.26 9.72 -13.03
CA GLN A 203 14.74 9.34 -11.70
C GLN A 203 14.71 7.81 -11.54
N ALA A 204 15.87 7.22 -11.27
CA ALA A 204 16.00 5.79 -11.00
C ALA A 204 15.39 5.43 -9.63
N VAL A 205 14.54 4.41 -9.61
CA VAL A 205 13.86 3.88 -8.41
C VAL A 205 13.99 2.36 -8.42
N GLY A 206 14.75 1.81 -7.47
CA GLY A 206 15.05 0.39 -7.39
C GLY A 206 14.09 -0.39 -6.49
N THR A 207 14.32 -1.69 -6.36
CA THR A 207 13.50 -2.57 -5.50
C THR A 207 13.38 -2.05 -4.07
N ARG A 208 12.14 -1.89 -3.60
CA ARG A 208 11.74 -1.31 -2.31
C ARG A 208 12.13 0.15 -2.08
N ASP A 209 12.66 0.84 -3.08
CA ASP A 209 12.68 2.29 -3.09
C ASP A 209 11.25 2.82 -3.33
N ALA A 210 11.04 4.08 -2.95
CA ALA A 210 9.85 4.82 -3.31
C ALA A 210 10.19 6.22 -3.82
N LEU A 211 9.38 6.73 -4.75
CA LEU A 211 9.44 8.12 -5.19
C LEU A 211 8.07 8.76 -4.96
N GLY A 212 8.03 9.77 -4.09
CA GLY A 212 6.88 10.69 -3.99
C GLY A 212 6.97 11.76 -5.07
N ILE A 213 5.89 12.04 -5.78
CA ILE A 213 5.80 13.02 -6.87
C ILE A 213 4.50 13.80 -6.73
N TRP A 214 4.54 15.13 -6.78
CA TRP A 214 3.35 15.99 -6.71
C TRP A 214 3.55 17.30 -7.48
N ASP A 215 2.53 18.16 -7.54
CA ASP A 215 2.51 19.38 -8.36
C ASP A 215 2.77 19.11 -9.86
N THR A 216 2.15 18.05 -10.38
CA THR A 216 2.18 17.64 -11.79
C THR A 216 0.81 17.16 -12.25
N GLU A 217 0.56 17.16 -13.57
CA GLU A 217 -0.63 16.56 -14.17
C GLU A 217 -0.44 15.05 -14.41
N GLY A 218 0.81 14.59 -14.46
CA GLY A 218 1.18 13.21 -14.72
C GLY A 218 2.69 13.04 -14.83
N PHE A 219 3.13 11.81 -15.11
CA PHE A 219 4.54 11.45 -15.30
C PHE A 219 4.65 10.13 -16.08
N THR A 220 5.82 9.87 -16.67
CA THR A 220 6.10 8.63 -17.38
C THR A 220 6.93 7.70 -16.51
N ILE A 221 6.56 6.41 -16.49
CA ILE A 221 7.33 5.33 -15.87
C ILE A 221 7.88 4.45 -16.98
N THR A 222 9.16 4.12 -16.93
CA THR A 222 9.80 3.14 -17.82
C THR A 222 10.48 2.06 -17.00
N ALA A 223 10.11 0.80 -17.22
CA ALA A 223 10.74 -0.34 -16.57
C ALA A 223 12.16 -0.53 -17.13
N SER A 224 13.19 -0.40 -16.29
CA SER A 224 14.59 -0.61 -16.70
C SER A 224 14.97 -2.09 -16.68
N THR A 225 14.34 -2.85 -15.78
CA THR A 225 14.29 -4.32 -15.78
C THR A 225 12.84 -4.75 -15.80
N ASP A 226 12.57 -6.06 -15.84
CA ASP A 226 11.27 -6.56 -15.42
C ASP A 226 11.00 -6.03 -14.00
N ALA A 227 9.85 -5.38 -13.82
CA ALA A 227 9.57 -4.62 -12.62
C ALA A 227 8.11 -4.76 -12.21
N GLU A 228 7.87 -4.79 -10.90
CA GLU A 228 6.54 -4.71 -10.33
C GLU A 228 6.50 -3.53 -9.36
N PHE A 229 5.46 -2.71 -9.41
CA PHE A 229 5.36 -1.50 -8.60
C PHE A 229 3.91 -1.17 -8.24
N LEU A 230 3.77 -0.45 -7.14
CA LEU A 230 2.51 0.07 -6.60
C LEU A 230 2.55 1.59 -6.67
N LEU A 231 1.57 2.19 -7.35
CA LEU A 231 1.33 3.63 -7.34
C LEU A 231 0.22 3.92 -6.34
N MET A 232 0.50 4.77 -5.35
CA MET A 232 -0.50 5.25 -4.39
C MET A 232 -0.72 6.74 -4.60
N GLU A 233 -1.77 7.10 -5.34
CA GLU A 233 -2.21 8.48 -5.47
C GLU A 233 -3.03 8.88 -4.24
N VAL A 234 -2.65 9.97 -3.58
CA VAL A 234 -3.30 10.49 -2.37
C VAL A 234 -3.32 12.02 -2.37
N PRO A 235 -4.27 12.67 -1.68
CA PRO A 235 -4.27 14.11 -1.55
C PRO A 235 -3.09 14.62 -0.72
N MET A 236 -2.45 15.69 -1.19
CA MET A 236 -1.35 16.34 -0.47
C MET A 236 -1.84 17.26 0.66
N SER A 237 -3.15 17.54 0.70
CA SER A 237 -3.85 18.25 1.77
C SER A 237 -5.15 17.53 2.09
N PHE A 238 -5.37 17.15 3.35
CA PHE A 238 -6.45 16.24 3.77
C PHE A 238 -6.87 16.52 5.22
#